data_AF-A0A7S4NZS6-F1
#
_entry.id   AF-A0A7S4NZS6-F1
#
_cell.length_a   1.000
_cell.length_b   1.000
_cell.length_c   1.000
_cell.angle_alpha   90.00
_cell.angle_beta   90.00
_cell.angle_gamma   90.00
#
_symmetry.space_group_name_H-M   'P 1'
#
loop_
_entity.id
_entity.type
_entity.pdbx_description
1 polymer ?
#
loop_
_entity_poly.entity_id
_entity_poly.type
_entity_poly.pdbx_seq_one_letter_code
_entity_poly.pdbx_strand_id
1 'polypeptide(L)'
;SKKAPFYMNSLNLFAKMVENTCLVLLTYVSSTENHSAHEVFFIGWVVFQTLGMWSSMFLERSPAGEPSYTKTLLFAANQLALMLAPYFYHVHNAACLPNAYSCFAMCEWTIVISNVFFHIASVPKDYPVVFPEFKEKSLKRRQ
;
A
#
# COMPACT_ATOMS: atom_id res chain seq x y z
N SER A 1 -9.67 11.12 26.62
CA SER A 1 -8.78 10.45 25.64
C SER A 1 -9.38 9.09 25.29
N LYS A 2 -10.08 8.97 24.16
CA LYS A 2 -10.62 7.67 23.70
C LYS A 2 -9.50 6.92 22.98
N LYS A 3 -8.69 6.14 23.70
CA LYS A 3 -7.62 5.33 23.07
C LYS A 3 -8.22 4.44 21.98
N ALA A 4 -7.53 4.31 20.85
CA ALA A 4 -7.93 3.39 19.81
C ALA A 4 -8.09 1.97 20.40
N PRO A 5 -9.07 1.17 19.95
CA PRO A 5 -9.32 -0.13 20.53
C PRO A 5 -8.11 -1.06 20.34
N PHE A 6 -7.72 -1.78 21.38
CA PHE A 6 -6.56 -2.70 21.34
C PHE A 6 -6.64 -3.67 20.14
N TYR A 7 -7.82 -4.21 19.85
CA TYR A 7 -8.04 -5.14 18.74
C TYR A 7 -7.73 -4.53 17.36
N MET A 8 -7.95 -3.22 17.15
CA MET A 8 -7.66 -2.56 15.87
C MET A 8 -6.15 -2.45 15.62
N ASN A 9 -5.37 -2.19 16.67
CA ASN A 9 -3.91 -2.19 16.57
C ASN A 9 -3.36 -3.58 16.29
N SER A 10 -3.88 -4.61 16.98
CA SER A 10 -3.51 -6.00 16.72
C SER A 10 -3.86 -6.44 15.31
N LEU A 11 -5.04 -6.07 14.80
CA LEU A 11 -5.46 -6.33 13.43
C LEU A 11 -4.55 -5.63 12.41
N ASN A 12 -4.23 -4.35 12.63
CA ASN A 12 -3.34 -3.60 11.74
C ASN A 12 -1.95 -4.24 11.67
N LEU A 13 -1.38 -4.62 12.82
CA LEU A 13 -0.08 -5.27 12.88
C LEU A 13 -0.10 -6.63 12.17
N PHE A 14 -1.13 -7.45 12.43
CA PHE A 14 -1.30 -8.74 11.78
C PHE A 14 -1.40 -8.59 10.26
N ALA A 15 -2.25 -7.67 9.77
CA ALA A 15 -2.41 -7.42 8.35
C ALA A 15 -1.07 -7.02 7.69
N LYS A 16 -0.29 -6.12 8.33
CA LYS A 16 1.02 -5.71 7.83
C LYS A 16 2.06 -6.83 7.84
N MET A 17 2.01 -7.73 8.81
CA MET A 17 2.89 -8.90 8.82
C MET A 17 2.59 -9.82 7.63
N VAL A 18 1.33 -10.18 7.44
CA VAL A 18 0.93 -11.08 6.34
C VAL A 18 1.14 -10.42 4.97
N GLU A 19 0.83 -9.14 4.83
CA GLU A 19 1.11 -8.33 3.64
C GLU A 19 2.58 -8.46 3.20
N ASN A 20 3.52 -8.23 4.13
CA ASN A 20 4.95 -8.32 3.84
C ASN A 20 5.40 -9.75 3.56
N THR A 21 4.84 -10.75 4.25
CA THR A 21 5.11 -12.16 3.93
C THR A 21 4.67 -12.50 2.50
N CYS A 22 3.47 -12.08 2.09
CA CYS A 22 2.99 -12.26 0.73
C CYS A 22 3.89 -11.55 -0.30
N LEU A 23 4.35 -10.33 -0.02
CA LEU A 23 5.32 -9.63 -0.88
C LEU A 23 6.63 -10.39 -1.03
N VAL A 24 7.22 -10.89 0.06
CA VAL A 24 8.45 -11.68 0.00
C VAL A 24 8.23 -12.94 -0.84
N LEU A 25 7.10 -13.61 -0.67
CA LEU A 25 6.77 -14.80 -1.46
C LEU A 25 6.56 -14.47 -2.95
N LEU A 26 5.97 -13.32 -3.28
CA LEU A 26 5.85 -12.83 -4.66
C LEU A 26 7.22 -12.54 -5.30
N THR A 27 8.22 -12.11 -4.52
CA THR A 27 9.59 -11.94 -5.02
C THR A 27 10.33 -13.26 -5.22
N TYR A 28 9.95 -14.30 -4.48
CA TYR A 28 10.60 -15.61 -4.55
C TYR A 28 9.98 -16.52 -5.61
N VAL A 29 8.66 -16.48 -5.76
CA VAL A 29 7.91 -17.34 -6.69
C VAL A 29 7.50 -16.53 -7.90
N SER A 30 8.19 -16.74 -9.03
CA SER A 30 7.82 -16.10 -10.30
C SER A 30 6.52 -16.69 -10.86
N SER A 31 5.72 -15.85 -11.52
CA SER A 31 4.51 -16.28 -12.23
C SER A 31 4.80 -17.30 -13.34
N THR A 32 6.02 -17.30 -13.90
CA THR A 32 6.46 -18.27 -14.91
C THR A 32 6.82 -19.63 -14.33
N GLU A 33 7.23 -19.68 -13.06
CA GLU A 33 7.64 -20.93 -12.38
C GLU A 33 6.42 -21.62 -11.77
N ASN A 34 5.56 -20.87 -11.09
CA ASN A 34 4.33 -21.39 -10.51
C ASN A 34 3.26 -20.30 -10.47
N HIS A 35 2.48 -20.21 -11.55
CA HIS A 35 1.40 -19.24 -11.69
C HIS A 35 0.37 -19.33 -10.56
N SER A 36 -0.04 -20.54 -10.18
CA SER A 36 -1.09 -20.73 -9.16
C SER A 36 -0.62 -20.24 -7.79
N ALA A 37 0.62 -20.54 -7.39
CA ALA A 37 1.17 -20.03 -6.14
C ALA A 37 1.35 -18.51 -6.18
N HIS A 38 1.87 -17.96 -7.29
CA HIS A 38 2.04 -16.52 -7.47
C HIS A 38 0.70 -15.78 -7.35
N GLU A 39 -0.36 -16.29 -7.98
CA GLU A 39 -1.72 -15.74 -7.92
C GLU A 39 -2.26 -15.73 -6.47
N VAL A 40 -2.07 -16.83 -5.72
CA VAL A 40 -2.49 -16.90 -4.32
C VAL A 40 -1.76 -15.86 -3.46
N PHE A 41 -0.45 -15.69 -3.65
CA PHE A 41 0.32 -14.69 -2.92
C PHE A 41 -0.05 -13.26 -3.33
N PHE A 42 -0.38 -13.03 -4.60
CA PHE A 42 -0.86 -11.74 -5.09
C PHE A 42 -2.20 -11.36 -4.47
N ILE A 43 -3.17 -12.28 -4.48
CA ILE A 43 -4.47 -12.07 -3.84
C ILE A 43 -4.29 -11.85 -2.32
N GLY A 44 -3.44 -12.65 -1.68
CA GLY A 44 -3.11 -12.48 -0.26
C GLY A 44 -2.56 -11.08 0.02
N TRP A 45 -1.56 -10.63 -0.74
CA TRP A 45 -1.01 -9.29 -0.63
C TRP A 45 -2.08 -8.21 -0.81
N VAL A 46 -2.91 -8.29 -1.85
CA VAL A 46 -4.01 -7.36 -2.11
C VAL A 46 -5.01 -7.29 -0.96
N VAL A 47 -5.40 -8.43 -0.39
CA VAL A 47 -6.35 -8.48 0.73
C VAL A 47 -5.73 -7.84 1.97
N PHE A 48 -4.52 -8.23 2.36
CA PHE A 48 -3.90 -7.77 3.59
C PHE A 48 -3.39 -6.33 3.51
N GLN A 49 -2.88 -5.87 2.37
CA GLN A 49 -2.53 -4.46 2.17
C GLN A 49 -3.76 -3.56 2.28
N THR A 50 -4.90 -4.00 1.73
CA THR A 50 -6.16 -3.26 1.82
C THR A 50 -6.64 -3.19 3.27
N LEU A 51 -6.70 -4.33 3.97
CA LEU A 51 -7.08 -4.39 5.39
C LEU A 51 -6.15 -3.53 6.26
N GLY A 52 -4.85 -3.55 5.99
CA GLY A 52 -3.83 -2.75 6.68
C GLY A 52 -4.05 -1.24 6.47
N MET A 53 -4.28 -0.80 5.23
CA MET A 53 -4.54 0.61 4.93
C MET A 53 -5.84 1.10 5.55
N TRP A 54 -6.94 0.34 5.42
CA TRP A 54 -8.22 0.66 6.08
C TRP A 54 -8.07 0.78 7.59
N SER A 55 -7.45 -0.21 8.23
CA SER A 55 -7.22 -0.20 9.68
C SER A 55 -6.37 1.01 10.10
N SER A 56 -5.33 1.36 9.32
CA SER A 56 -4.49 2.54 9.60
C SER A 56 -5.30 3.84 9.53
N MET A 57 -6.15 4.00 8.51
CA MET A 57 -7.01 5.17 8.35
C MET A 57 -8.03 5.31 9.49
N PHE A 58 -8.59 4.18 9.97
CA PHE A 58 -9.49 4.18 11.13
C PHE A 58 -8.77 4.53 12.45
N LEU A 59 -7.57 4.00 12.64
CA LEU A 59 -6.73 4.28 13.81
C LEU A 59 -6.30 5.75 13.86
N GLU A 60 -6.00 6.36 12.71
CA GLU A 60 -5.65 7.78 12.66
C GLU A 60 -6.86 8.67 12.96
N ARG A 61 -8.05 8.30 12.48
CA ARG A 61 -9.32 8.99 12.79
C ARG A 61 -9.74 8.96 14.27
N SER A 62 -9.07 8.18 15.12
CA SER A 62 -9.53 7.96 16.50
C SER A 62 -8.38 7.71 17.48
N PRO A 63 -8.13 8.51 18.52
CA PRO A 63 -8.44 9.92 18.80
C PRO A 63 -7.30 10.85 18.29
N ALA A 64 -6.45 10.37 17.38
CA ALA A 64 -5.19 11.00 16.99
C ALA A 64 -5.37 12.23 16.06
N GLY A 65 -6.52 12.37 15.40
CA GLY A 65 -6.82 13.49 14.50
C GLY A 65 -7.49 13.00 13.22
N GLU A 66 -7.35 13.74 12.13
CA GLU A 66 -7.66 13.23 10.79
C GLU A 66 -6.37 12.76 10.10
N PRO A 67 -6.42 11.71 9.26
CA PRO A 67 -5.29 11.30 8.44
C PRO A 67 -4.83 12.46 7.56
N SER A 68 -3.52 12.52 7.30
CA SER A 68 -2.95 13.54 6.41
C SER A 68 -3.61 13.49 5.02
N TYR A 69 -3.77 14.65 4.39
CA TYR A 69 -4.26 14.75 3.01
C TYR A 69 -3.52 13.81 2.06
N THR A 70 -2.19 13.72 2.19
CA THR A 70 -1.37 12.81 1.39
C THR A 70 -1.75 11.34 1.57
N LYS A 71 -2.00 10.89 2.81
CA LYS A 71 -2.41 9.51 3.08
C LYS A 71 -3.81 9.22 2.55
N THR A 72 -4.73 10.18 2.69
CA THR A 72 -6.08 10.07 2.13
C THR A 72 -6.04 9.94 0.61
N LEU A 73 -5.19 10.74 -0.07
CA LEU A 73 -5.01 10.65 -1.52
C LEU A 73 -4.40 9.31 -1.95
N LEU A 74 -3.35 8.84 -1.26
CA LEU A 74 -2.71 7.55 -1.53
C LEU A 74 -3.67 6.38 -1.33
N PHE A 75 -4.45 6.41 -0.25
CA PHE A 75 -5.51 5.45 0.00
C PHE A 75 -6.56 5.46 -1.10
N ALA A 76 -7.09 6.63 -1.47
CA ALA A 76 -8.09 6.74 -2.53
C ALA A 76 -7.57 6.24 -3.89
N ALA A 77 -6.32 6.58 -4.25
CA ALA A 77 -5.68 6.11 -5.47
C ALA A 77 -5.49 4.59 -5.48
N ASN A 78 -5.06 4.00 -4.35
CA ASN A 78 -4.94 2.56 -4.19
C ASN A 78 -6.28 1.85 -4.39
N GLN A 79 -7.32 2.31 -3.69
CA GLN A 79 -8.65 1.71 -3.79
C GLN A 79 -9.25 1.85 -5.19
N LEU A 80 -9.07 3.01 -5.84
CA LEU A 80 -9.53 3.21 -7.21
C LEU A 80 -8.83 2.26 -8.19
N ALA A 81 -7.50 2.14 -8.09
CA ALA A 81 -6.73 1.24 -8.94
C ALA A 81 -7.12 -0.23 -8.70
N LEU A 82 -7.38 -0.62 -7.44
CA LEU A 82 -7.86 -1.95 -7.08
C LEU A 82 -9.23 -2.27 -7.70
N MET A 83 -10.14 -1.30 -7.76
CA MET A 83 -11.46 -1.50 -8.40
C MET A 83 -11.36 -1.57 -9.93
N LEU A 84 -10.42 -0.85 -10.53
CA LEU A 84 -10.22 -0.81 -11.99
C LEU A 84 -9.42 -2.01 -12.52
N ALA A 85 -8.50 -2.57 -11.75
CA ALA A 85 -7.64 -3.67 -12.21
C ALA A 85 -8.43 -4.91 -12.67
N PRO A 86 -9.43 -5.43 -11.92
CA PRO A 86 -10.24 -6.56 -12.37
C PRO A 86 -11.02 -6.27 -13.65
N TYR A 87 -11.49 -5.01 -13.82
CA TYR A 87 -12.17 -4.60 -15.04
C TYR A 87 -11.25 -4.70 -16.26
N PHE A 88 -10.05 -4.11 -16.19
CA PHE A 88 -9.10 -4.18 -17.31
C PHE A 88 -8.57 -5.59 -17.56
N TYR A 89 -8.37 -6.40 -16.50
CA TYR A 89 -8.02 -7.80 -16.62
C TYR A 89 -9.10 -8.59 -17.38
N HIS A 90 -10.37 -8.41 -17.00
CA HIS A 90 -11.49 -9.07 -17.66
C HIS A 90 -11.61 -8.64 -19.13
N VAL A 91 -11.54 -7.34 -19.41
CA VAL A 91 -11.63 -6.78 -20.76
C VAL A 91 -10.49 -7.28 -21.66
N HIS A 92 -9.27 -7.35 -21.14
CA HIS A 92 -8.11 -7.87 -21.87
C HIS A 92 -8.34 -9.33 -22.28
N ASN A 93 -8.83 -10.17 -21.36
CA ASN A 93 -9.02 -11.60 -21.59
C ASN A 93 -10.25 -11.94 -22.44
N ALA A 94 -11.33 -11.16 -22.30
CA ALA A 94 -12.60 -11.45 -22.97
C ALA A 94 -12.69 -10.84 -24.39
N ALA A 95 -12.14 -9.64 -24.59
CA ALA A 95 -12.37 -8.84 -25.79
C ALA A 95 -11.09 -8.41 -26.52
N CYS A 96 -9.90 -8.78 -26.02
CA CYS A 96 -8.60 -8.51 -26.64
C CYS A 96 -8.39 -7.04 -27.07
N LEU A 97 -8.97 -6.08 -26.34
CA LEU A 97 -8.84 -4.67 -26.71
C LEU A 97 -7.38 -4.22 -26.64
N PRO A 98 -6.93 -3.43 -27.63
CA PRO A 98 -5.58 -2.86 -27.60
C PRO A 98 -5.41 -1.98 -26.36
N ASN A 99 -4.23 -2.06 -25.75
CA ASN A 99 -3.83 -1.35 -24.51
C ASN A 99 -4.54 -1.78 -23.22
N ALA A 100 -5.51 -2.70 -23.25
CA ALA A 100 -6.17 -3.16 -22.03
C ALA A 100 -5.18 -3.76 -21.01
N TYR A 101 -4.19 -4.52 -21.50
CA TYR A 101 -3.09 -5.04 -20.68
C TYR A 101 -2.24 -3.93 -20.06
N SER A 102 -1.91 -2.89 -20.83
CA SER A 102 -1.13 -1.74 -20.32
C SER A 102 -1.90 -0.97 -19.23
N CYS A 103 -3.21 -0.80 -19.40
CA CYS A 103 -4.07 -0.19 -18.37
C CYS A 103 -4.15 -1.06 -17.11
N PHE A 104 -4.27 -2.38 -17.25
CA PHE A 104 -4.20 -3.32 -16.14
C PHE A 104 -2.88 -3.19 -15.38
N ALA A 105 -1.75 -3.26 -16.09
CA ALA A 105 -0.42 -3.11 -15.49
C ALA A 105 -0.24 -1.75 -14.80
N MET A 106 -0.76 -0.67 -15.38
CA MET A 106 -0.74 0.66 -14.75
C MET A 106 -1.54 0.69 -13.44
N CYS A 107 -2.68 -0.01 -13.35
CA CYS A 107 -3.41 -0.17 -12.10
C CYS A 107 -2.57 -0.93 -11.07
N GLU A 108 -1.96 -2.06 -11.43
CA GLU A 108 -1.10 -2.84 -10.52
C GLU A 108 0.04 -1.98 -9.96
N TRP A 109 0.77 -1.26 -10.83
CA TRP A 109 1.82 -0.33 -10.40
C TRP A 109 1.29 0.76 -9.48
N THR A 110 0.09 1.29 -9.75
CA THR A 110 -0.54 2.30 -8.89
C THR A 110 -0.83 1.73 -7.50
N ILE A 111 -1.32 0.49 -7.39
CA ILE A 111 -1.57 -0.19 -6.10
C ILE A 111 -0.25 -0.32 -5.33
N VAL A 112 0.80 -0.85 -5.97
CA VAL A 112 2.12 -1.04 -5.34
C VAL A 112 2.71 0.28 -4.85
N ILE A 113 2.76 1.29 -5.73
CA ILE A 113 3.39 2.57 -5.43
C ILE A 113 2.64 3.29 -4.32
N SER A 114 1.30 3.34 -4.41
CA SER A 114 0.47 4.01 -3.40
C SER A 114 0.59 3.34 -2.03
N ASN A 115 0.69 2.00 -1.98
CA ASN A 115 0.94 1.25 -0.76
C ASN A 115 2.30 1.61 -0.13
N VAL A 116 3.39 1.58 -0.91
CA VAL A 116 4.74 1.94 -0.44
C VAL A 116 4.77 3.36 0.12
N PHE A 117 4.23 4.32 -0.61
CA PHE A 117 4.17 5.71 -0.15
C PHE A 117 3.26 5.89 1.07
N PHE A 118 2.20 5.09 1.20
CA PHE A 118 1.33 5.11 2.37
C PHE A 118 2.08 4.66 3.63
N HIS A 119 2.90 3.61 3.52
CA HIS A 119 3.78 3.16 4.61
C HIS A 119 4.82 4.23 4.96
N ILE A 120 5.46 4.86 3.98
CA ILE A 120 6.40 5.97 4.21
C ILE A 120 5.72 7.13 4.93
N ALA A 121 4.52 7.52 4.49
CA ALA A 121 3.73 8.58 5.12
C ALA A 121 3.19 8.19 6.52
N SER A 122 3.26 6.92 6.89
CA SER A 122 2.93 6.43 8.24
C SER A 122 4.08 6.54 9.23
N VAL A 123 5.31 6.75 8.76
CA VAL A 123 6.47 6.91 9.64
C VAL A 123 6.37 8.26 10.38
N PRO A 124 6.53 8.28 11.71
CA PRO A 124 6.55 9.54 12.46
C PRO A 124 7.63 10.49 11.93
N LYS A 125 7.30 11.77 11.74
CA LYS A 125 8.25 12.78 11.23
C LYS A 125 9.45 13.00 12.15
N ASP A 126 9.28 12.68 13.43
CA ASP A 126 10.31 12.80 14.47
C ASP A 126 11.19 11.55 14.57
N TYR A 127 10.95 10.53 13.75
CA TYR A 127 11.82 9.36 13.69
C TYR A 127 13.21 9.82 13.25
N PRO A 128 14.28 9.50 14.01
CA PRO A 128 15.63 9.88 13.63
C PRO A 128 15.98 9.16 12.33
N VAL A 129 15.88 9.88 11.21
CA VAL A 129 16.45 9.42 9.95
C VAL A 129 17.95 9.28 10.21
N VAL A 130 18.52 8.10 9.95
CA VAL A 130 19.94 7.76 10.16
C VAL A 130 20.90 8.73 9.44
N PHE A 131 20.37 9.64 8.62
CA PHE A 131 21.10 10.70 7.93
C PHE A 131 20.69 12.11 8.42
N PRO A 132 21.01 12.50 9.67
CA PRO A 132 20.75 13.85 10.17
C PRO A 132 21.53 14.94 9.41
N GLU A 133 22.63 14.56 8.74
CA GLU A 133 23.59 15.46 8.09
C GLU A 133 23.00 16.24 6.90
N PHE A 134 21.99 15.71 6.21
CA PHE A 134 21.33 16.40 5.09
C PHE A 134 20.36 17.48 5.55
N LYS A 135 19.69 17.28 6.70
CA LYS A 135 18.73 18.25 7.25
C LYS A 135 19.46 19.53 7.65
N GLU A 136 20.60 19.41 8.31
CA GLU A 136 21.42 20.55 8.72
C GLU A 136 21.99 21.35 7.52
N LYS A 137 22.46 20.66 6.47
CA LYS A 137 22.93 21.29 5.23
C LYS A 137 21.82 21.99 4.43
N SER A 138 20.57 21.61 4.59
CA SER A 138 19.43 22.28 3.93
C SER A 138 18.96 23.53 4.69
N LEU A 139 19.01 23.51 6.03
CA LEU A 139 18.70 24.65 6.89
C LEU A 139 19.75 25.74 6.78
N LYS A 140 21.04 25.38 6.76
CA LYS A 140 22.15 26.34 6.55
C LYS A 140 22.18 26.96 5.15
N ARG A 141 21.47 26.40 4.16
CA ARG A 141 21.36 26.97 2.81
C ARG A 141 20.15 27.90 2.63
N ARG A 142 19.26 27.96 3.63
CA ARG A 142 18.09 28.85 3.65
C ARG A 142 18.28 30.07 4.57
N GLN A 143 19.43 30.16 5.23
CA GLN A 143 19.92 31.34 5.95
C GLN A 143 21.01 32.00 5.10
#